data_AF-A0A1H0JCZ1-F1
#
_entry.id   AF-A0A1H0JCZ1-F1
#
_cell.length_a   1.000
_cell.length_b   1.000
_cell.length_c   1.000
_cell.angle_alpha   90.00
_cell.angle_beta   90.00
_cell.angle_gamma   90.00
#
_symmetry.space_group_name_H-M   'P 1'
#
loop_
_entity.id
_entity.type
_entity.pdbx_description
1 polymer ?
#
loop_
_entity_poly.entity_id
_entity_poly.type
_entity_poly.pdbx_seq_one_letter_code
_entity_poly.pdbx_strand_id
1 'polypeptide(L)'
;MTHKPIRRIYDTDLQDLLQEIRGGSSQERRTALREFDWASGDTRKLGWSMAQKGLDLGTAMIVFFNARPERYNYLRKDRLPAEARLRCQVLDAIHRRAVSGFYLPDPDEGLGDVFARILDWVERQEEDRARGRQGRWVFDPALFTPITLKAVQAEREKEDMEGAAPGQDTPFDRTILSDNARRGRPTLWRELLGPILG
;
A
#
# COMPACT_ATOMS: atom_id res chain seq x y z
N MET A 1 -25.76 16.77 24.72
CA MET A 1 -24.84 16.17 23.73
C MET A 1 -23.67 17.12 23.52
N THR A 2 -22.57 16.90 24.22
CA THR A 2 -21.40 17.78 24.21
C THR A 2 -20.54 17.48 22.97
N HIS A 3 -20.57 18.39 22.00
CA HIS A 3 -19.71 18.35 20.82
C HIS A 3 -18.26 18.49 21.30
N LYS A 4 -17.51 17.37 21.32
CA LYS A 4 -16.07 17.42 21.63
C LYS A 4 -15.40 18.21 20.49
N PRO A 5 -14.77 19.36 20.75
CA PRO A 5 -14.20 20.17 19.69
C PRO A 5 -13.09 19.36 19.00
N ILE A 6 -13.06 19.45 17.67
CA ILE A 6 -11.93 18.97 16.87
C ILE A 6 -10.73 19.79 17.33
N ARG A 7 -9.90 19.20 18.20
CA ARG A 7 -8.68 19.82 18.72
C ARG A 7 -7.81 20.14 17.51
N ARG A 8 -7.63 21.43 17.20
CA ARG A 8 -6.63 21.86 16.21
C ARG A 8 -5.29 21.38 16.75
N ILE A 9 -4.64 20.49 15.99
CA ILE A 9 -3.28 20.05 16.29
C ILE A 9 -2.41 21.28 16.06
N TYR A 10 -1.72 21.74 17.10
CA TYR A 10 -0.77 22.82 16.97
C TYR A 10 0.48 22.29 16.25
N ASP A 11 1.20 23.16 15.53
CA ASP A 11 2.34 22.75 14.69
C ASP A 11 3.40 21.98 15.50
N THR A 12 3.57 22.33 16.78
CA THR A 12 4.44 21.62 17.73
C THR A 12 3.96 20.20 18.04
N ASP A 13 2.66 19.99 18.30
CA ASP A 13 2.08 18.65 18.54
C ASP A 13 2.24 17.76 17.30
N LEU A 14 2.19 18.35 16.11
CA LEU A 14 2.42 17.63 14.84
C LEU A 14 3.90 17.27 14.67
N GLN A 15 4.81 18.19 14.98
CA GLN A 15 6.25 17.93 14.91
C GLN A 15 6.68 16.85 15.89
N ASP A 16 6.20 16.89 17.13
CA ASP A 16 6.48 15.87 18.15
C ASP A 16 5.94 14.50 17.73
N LEU A 17 4.71 14.47 17.18
CA LEU A 17 4.13 13.25 16.62
C LEU A 17 4.96 12.71 15.44
N LEU A 18 5.43 13.58 14.55
CA LEU A 18 6.25 13.17 13.42
C LEU A 18 7.64 12.69 13.87
N GLN A 19 8.23 13.27 14.91
CA GLN A 19 9.47 12.78 15.50
C GLN A 19 9.29 11.40 16.13
N GLU A 20 8.21 11.18 16.87
CA GLU A 20 7.85 9.88 17.44
C GLU A 20 7.69 8.82 16.32
N ILE A 21 6.98 9.17 15.26
CA ILE A 21 6.75 8.28 14.10
C ILE A 21 8.05 7.99 13.33
N ARG A 22 8.95 8.96 13.23
CA ARG A 22 10.22 8.82 12.49
C ARG A 22 11.35 8.23 13.33
N GLY A 23 11.17 8.11 14.64
CA GLY A 23 12.13 7.49 15.54
C GLY A 23 12.42 6.03 15.17
N GLY A 24 13.60 5.56 15.58
CA GLY A 24 14.06 4.19 15.33
C GLY A 24 14.56 3.93 13.90
N SER A 25 15.08 2.73 13.69
CA SER A 25 15.46 2.22 12.37
C SER A 25 14.24 1.95 11.48
N SER A 26 14.44 1.91 10.16
CA SER A 26 13.37 1.54 9.23
C SER A 26 12.78 0.16 9.51
N GLN A 27 13.60 -0.78 9.98
CA GLN A 27 13.15 -2.14 10.30
C GLN A 27 12.26 -2.17 11.54
N GLU A 28 12.65 -1.46 12.62
CA GLU A 28 11.82 -1.36 13.84
C GLU A 28 10.46 -0.75 13.54
N ARG A 29 10.41 0.28 12.67
CA ARG A 29 9.14 0.88 12.24
C ARG A 29 8.27 -0.10 11.46
N ARG A 30 8.84 -0.88 10.53
CA ARG A 30 8.10 -1.90 9.77
C ARG A 30 7.52 -2.97 10.69
N THR A 31 8.32 -3.48 11.63
CA THR A 31 7.87 -4.46 12.63
C THR A 31 6.73 -3.91 13.48
N ALA A 32 6.90 -2.70 14.04
CA ALA A 32 5.87 -2.06 14.86
C ALA A 32 4.56 -1.84 14.09
N LEU A 33 4.62 -1.50 12.80
CA LEU A 33 3.45 -1.36 11.95
C LEU A 33 2.75 -2.69 11.68
N ARG A 34 3.50 -3.75 11.38
CA ARG A 34 2.95 -5.10 11.15
C ARG A 34 2.19 -5.61 12.38
N GLU A 35 2.65 -5.25 13.57
CA GLU A 35 2.06 -5.63 14.87
C GLU A 35 1.02 -4.63 15.40
N PHE A 36 0.68 -3.58 14.65
CA PHE A 36 -0.24 -2.54 15.11
C PHE A 36 -1.59 -3.12 15.57
N ASP A 37 -1.98 -2.83 16.81
CA ASP A 37 -3.27 -3.23 17.35
C ASP A 37 -4.40 -2.32 16.82
N TRP A 38 -5.17 -2.84 15.87
CA TRP A 38 -6.34 -2.15 15.34
C TRP A 38 -7.47 -1.94 16.34
N ALA A 39 -7.48 -2.63 17.49
CA ALA A 39 -8.53 -2.51 18.49
C ALA A 39 -8.30 -1.32 19.44
N SER A 40 -7.08 -1.13 19.95
CA SER A 40 -6.76 -0.08 20.93
C SER A 40 -5.80 1.00 20.43
N GLY A 41 -5.11 0.77 19.30
CA GLY A 41 -4.09 1.67 18.77
C GLY A 41 -4.65 2.96 18.18
N ASP A 42 -3.83 4.02 18.19
CA ASP A 42 -4.20 5.29 17.58
C ASP A 42 -4.13 5.21 16.04
N THR A 43 -5.31 5.04 15.44
CA THR A 43 -5.50 4.95 13.98
C THR A 43 -5.03 6.22 13.24
N ARG A 44 -5.01 7.39 13.90
CA ARG A 44 -4.47 8.61 13.29
C ARG A 44 -2.96 8.53 13.17
N LYS A 45 -2.25 8.12 14.24
CA LYS A 45 -0.80 7.90 14.19
C LYS A 45 -0.43 6.87 13.13
N LEU A 46 -1.22 5.80 13.02
CA LEU A 46 -1.05 4.82 11.95
C LEU A 46 -1.16 5.45 10.56
N GLY A 47 -2.20 6.27 10.32
CA GLY A 47 -2.38 6.94 9.02
C GLY A 47 -1.20 7.81 8.59
N TRP A 48 -0.58 8.52 9.54
CA TRP A 48 0.64 9.31 9.33
C TRP A 48 1.88 8.44 9.14
N SER A 49 1.98 7.35 9.89
CA SER A 49 3.08 6.38 9.77
C SER A 49 3.09 5.74 8.39
N MET A 50 1.93 5.29 7.91
CA MET A 50 1.70 4.76 6.56
C MET A 50 1.91 5.80 5.44
N ALA A 51 2.18 7.06 5.76
CA ALA A 51 2.51 8.10 4.78
C ALA A 51 4.01 8.41 4.73
N GLN A 52 4.83 7.80 5.60
CA GLN A 52 6.27 8.03 5.61
C GLN A 52 6.97 7.29 4.47
N LYS A 53 8.08 7.85 3.99
CA LYS A 53 8.97 7.19 3.03
C LYS A 53 9.69 5.99 3.69
N GLY A 54 10.06 5.01 2.88
CA GLY A 54 10.82 3.83 3.32
C GLY A 54 9.97 2.65 3.82
N LEU A 55 8.65 2.77 3.78
CA LEU A 55 7.74 1.63 3.97
C LEU A 55 7.60 0.85 2.66
N ASP A 56 7.75 -0.46 2.76
CA ASP A 56 7.60 -1.38 1.64
C ASP A 56 6.14 -1.83 1.46
N LEU A 57 5.86 -2.40 0.28
CA LEU A 57 4.54 -2.87 -0.11
C LEU A 57 4.08 -4.05 0.77
N GLY A 58 4.99 -4.94 1.17
CA GLY A 58 4.68 -6.08 2.03
C GLY A 58 4.12 -5.62 3.38
N THR A 59 4.82 -4.72 4.06
CA THR A 59 4.39 -4.09 5.31
C THR A 59 3.03 -3.41 5.15
N ALA A 60 2.82 -2.64 4.08
CA ALA A 60 1.56 -1.96 3.83
C ALA A 60 0.39 -2.94 3.66
N MET A 61 0.60 -4.04 2.94
CA MET A 61 -0.42 -5.06 2.73
C MET A 61 -0.73 -5.83 4.01
N ILE A 62 0.26 -6.07 4.88
CA ILE A 62 0.02 -6.71 6.18
C ILE A 62 -0.84 -5.82 7.07
N VAL A 63 -0.49 -4.54 7.19
CA VAL A 63 -1.27 -3.55 7.93
C VAL A 63 -2.71 -3.51 7.39
N PHE A 64 -2.86 -3.49 6.05
CA PHE A 64 -4.16 -3.52 5.39
C PHE A 64 -4.99 -4.74 5.78
N PHE A 65 -4.43 -5.95 5.67
CA PHE A 65 -5.18 -7.17 5.97
C PHE A 65 -5.42 -7.40 7.46
N ASN A 66 -4.53 -6.94 8.34
CA ASN A 66 -4.71 -7.01 9.79
C ASN A 66 -5.89 -6.14 10.26
N ALA A 67 -6.26 -5.12 9.50
CA ALA A 67 -7.48 -4.34 9.73
C ALA A 67 -8.79 -5.10 9.42
N ARG A 68 -8.69 -6.30 8.84
CA ARG A 68 -9.81 -7.15 8.41
C ARG A 68 -10.72 -6.45 7.39
N PRO A 69 -10.20 -6.09 6.20
CA PRO A 69 -10.92 -5.29 5.20
C PRO A 69 -12.20 -5.98 4.71
N GLU A 70 -12.23 -7.32 4.69
CA GLU A 70 -13.39 -8.16 4.39
C GLU A 70 -14.68 -7.68 5.09
N ARG A 71 -14.58 -7.21 6.34
CA ARG A 71 -15.73 -6.77 7.17
C ARG A 71 -16.44 -5.53 6.61
N TYR A 72 -15.73 -4.72 5.82
CA TYR A 72 -16.21 -3.41 5.39
C TYR A 72 -16.21 -3.26 3.86
N ASN A 73 -15.63 -4.20 3.13
CA ASN A 73 -15.36 -4.11 1.69
C ASN A 73 -16.63 -3.85 0.87
N TYR A 74 -17.78 -4.38 1.29
CA TYR A 74 -19.06 -4.23 0.58
C TYR A 74 -20.03 -3.25 1.26
N LEU A 75 -19.62 -2.61 2.36
CA LEU A 75 -20.45 -1.63 3.04
C LEU A 75 -20.31 -0.26 2.36
N ARG A 76 -21.45 0.32 1.99
CA ARG A 76 -21.51 1.71 1.53
C ARG A 76 -21.06 2.66 2.67
N LYS A 77 -20.47 3.80 2.30
CA LYS A 77 -19.90 4.77 3.27
C LYS A 77 -20.93 5.28 4.28
N ASP A 78 -22.18 5.46 3.86
CA ASP A 78 -23.31 5.87 4.69
C ASP A 78 -23.77 4.80 5.69
N ARG A 79 -23.48 3.52 5.42
CA ARG A 79 -23.80 2.37 6.28
C ARG A 79 -22.67 1.97 7.22
N LEU A 80 -21.52 2.65 7.17
CA LEU A 80 -20.42 2.35 8.09
C LEU A 80 -20.73 2.84 9.51
N PRO A 81 -20.59 1.95 10.52
CA PRO A 81 -20.62 2.33 11.93
C PRO A 81 -19.63 3.48 12.18
N ALA A 82 -20.00 4.43 13.04
CA ALA A 82 -19.17 5.60 13.33
C ALA A 82 -17.74 5.21 13.75
N GLU A 83 -17.63 4.15 14.55
CA GLU A 83 -16.39 3.56 15.05
C GLU A 83 -15.50 2.99 13.94
N ALA A 84 -16.10 2.46 12.87
CA ALA A 84 -15.38 1.88 11.74
C ALA A 84 -14.92 2.92 10.72
N ARG A 85 -15.42 4.16 10.78
CA ARG A 85 -15.12 5.20 9.77
C ARG A 85 -13.63 5.54 9.71
N LEU A 86 -12.98 5.72 10.87
CA LEU A 86 -11.55 6.04 10.93
C LEU A 86 -10.70 4.89 10.37
N ARG A 87 -11.00 3.65 10.74
CA ARG A 87 -10.34 2.46 10.18
C ARG A 87 -10.46 2.41 8.66
N CYS A 88 -11.68 2.59 8.14
CA CYS A 88 -11.93 2.60 6.71
C CYS A 88 -11.24 3.77 5.98
N GLN A 89 -11.06 4.93 6.63
CA GLN A 89 -10.30 6.05 6.05
C GLN A 89 -8.81 5.72 5.92
N VAL A 90 -8.23 5.03 6.92
CA VAL A 90 -6.84 4.57 6.82
C VAL A 90 -6.70 3.52 5.73
N LEU A 91 -7.64 2.57 5.63
CA LEU A 91 -7.64 1.59 4.56
C LEU A 91 -7.76 2.22 3.17
N ASP A 92 -8.60 3.25 3.00
CA ASP A 92 -8.66 4.04 1.76
C ASP A 92 -7.30 4.69 1.43
N ALA A 93 -6.61 5.23 2.44
CA ALA A 93 -5.33 5.87 2.25
C ALA A 93 -4.23 4.86 1.88
N ILE A 94 -4.19 3.70 2.54
CA ILE A 94 -3.26 2.62 2.21
C ILE A 94 -3.53 2.11 0.80
N HIS A 95 -4.79 1.80 0.48
CA HIS A 95 -5.19 1.33 -0.86
C HIS A 95 -4.75 2.32 -1.94
N ARG A 96 -5.07 3.61 -1.77
CA ARG A 96 -4.70 4.65 -2.75
C ARG A 96 -3.20 4.74 -2.97
N ARG A 97 -2.40 4.66 -1.91
CA ARG A 97 -0.93 4.70 -1.98
C ARG A 97 -0.37 3.45 -2.66
N ALA A 98 -0.91 2.28 -2.36
CA ALA A 98 -0.48 1.05 -2.99
C ALA A 98 -0.76 1.08 -4.51
N VAL A 99 -1.98 1.42 -4.93
CA VAL A 99 -2.31 1.48 -6.36
C VAL A 99 -1.64 2.63 -7.10
N SER A 100 -1.14 3.65 -6.40
CA SER A 100 -0.33 4.72 -7.00
C SER A 100 1.17 4.39 -7.04
N GLY A 101 1.59 3.19 -6.65
CA GLY A 101 3.00 2.80 -6.63
C GLY A 101 3.83 3.49 -5.53
N PHE A 102 3.20 4.03 -4.49
CA PHE A 102 3.92 4.69 -3.39
C PHE A 102 4.76 3.71 -2.57
N TYR A 103 4.24 2.48 -2.38
CA TYR A 103 4.98 1.42 -1.71
C TYR A 103 5.63 0.55 -2.77
N LEU A 104 6.95 0.36 -2.64
CA LEU A 104 7.70 -0.57 -3.47
C LEU A 104 7.93 -1.87 -2.69
N PRO A 105 7.99 -3.03 -3.35
CA PRO A 105 8.42 -4.27 -2.71
C PRO A 105 9.79 -4.11 -2.05
N ASP A 106 10.02 -4.82 -0.95
CA ASP A 106 11.36 -4.87 -0.36
C ASP A 106 12.34 -5.57 -1.32
N PRO A 107 13.56 -5.05 -1.54
CA PRO A 107 14.48 -5.65 -2.52
C PRO A 107 14.96 -7.05 -2.11
N ASP A 108 15.03 -7.33 -0.80
CA ASP A 108 15.58 -8.57 -0.25
C ASP A 108 14.45 -9.58 0.03
N GLU A 109 13.34 -9.12 0.62
CA GLU A 109 12.23 -9.97 1.05
C GLU A 109 11.04 -9.97 0.06
N GLY A 110 10.96 -8.98 -0.83
CA GLY A 110 9.86 -8.79 -1.75
C GLY A 110 8.52 -8.56 -1.07
N LEU A 111 7.57 -9.48 -1.30
CA LEU A 111 6.26 -9.50 -0.65
C LEU A 111 6.18 -10.51 0.50
N GLY A 112 7.25 -11.28 0.74
CA GLY A 112 7.36 -12.22 1.86
C GLY A 112 6.12 -13.08 2.12
N ASP A 113 5.75 -13.16 3.39
CA ASP A 113 4.64 -13.96 3.95
C ASP A 113 3.25 -13.45 3.56
N VAL A 114 3.10 -12.20 3.14
CA VAL A 114 1.80 -11.63 2.78
C VAL A 114 1.37 -11.98 1.35
N PHE A 115 2.29 -12.46 0.50
CA PHE A 115 2.01 -12.76 -0.90
C PHE A 115 0.79 -13.69 -1.09
N ALA A 116 0.70 -14.78 -0.33
CA ALA A 116 -0.43 -15.70 -0.40
C ALA A 116 -1.77 -15.00 -0.07
N ARG A 117 -1.79 -14.14 0.96
CA ARG A 117 -2.99 -13.37 1.34
C ARG A 117 -3.39 -12.36 0.26
N ILE A 118 -2.42 -11.80 -0.45
CA ILE A 118 -2.66 -10.91 -1.59
C ILE A 118 -3.34 -11.67 -2.73
N LEU A 119 -2.78 -12.83 -3.11
CA LEU A 119 -3.34 -13.67 -4.19
C LEU A 119 -4.78 -14.08 -3.88
N ASP A 120 -5.02 -14.58 -2.68
CA ASP A 120 -6.36 -14.91 -2.15
C ASP A 120 -7.35 -13.75 -2.31
N TRP A 121 -6.92 -12.54 -1.95
CA TRP A 121 -7.76 -11.35 -2.02
C TRP A 121 -8.06 -10.95 -3.46
N VAL A 122 -7.07 -11.04 -4.36
CA VAL A 122 -7.25 -10.77 -5.79
C VAL A 122 -8.17 -11.81 -6.44
N GLU A 123 -8.03 -13.09 -6.10
CA GLU A 123 -8.93 -14.15 -6.59
C GLU A 123 -10.38 -13.89 -6.19
N ARG A 124 -10.62 -13.53 -4.92
CA ARG A 124 -11.96 -13.13 -4.44
C ARG A 124 -12.53 -11.95 -5.22
N GLN A 125 -11.70 -10.99 -5.61
CA GLN A 125 -12.13 -9.84 -6.43
C GLN A 125 -12.50 -10.26 -7.86
N GLU A 126 -11.81 -11.24 -8.44
CA GLU A 126 -12.17 -11.80 -9.74
C GLU A 126 -13.50 -12.55 -9.66
N GLU A 127 -13.72 -13.35 -8.62
CA GLU A 127 -15.00 -14.00 -8.37
C GLU A 127 -16.14 -12.99 -8.20
N ASP A 128 -15.91 -11.93 -7.43
CA ASP A 128 -16.88 -10.85 -7.27
C ASP A 128 -17.23 -10.23 -8.62
N ARG A 129 -16.22 -9.93 -9.44
CA ARG A 129 -16.42 -9.38 -10.78
C ARG A 129 -17.24 -10.32 -11.66
N ALA A 130 -16.97 -11.63 -11.62
CA ALA A 130 -17.75 -12.64 -12.33
C ALA A 130 -19.22 -12.68 -11.87
N ARG A 131 -19.48 -12.36 -10.59
CA ARG A 131 -20.82 -12.25 -10.00
C ARG A 131 -21.44 -10.85 -10.13
N GLY A 132 -20.82 -9.92 -10.87
CA GLY A 132 -21.30 -8.54 -11.03
C GLY A 132 -21.21 -7.69 -9.76
N ARG A 133 -20.38 -8.10 -8.79
CA ARG A 133 -20.11 -7.39 -7.54
C ARG A 133 -18.73 -6.74 -7.61
N GLN A 134 -18.54 -5.68 -6.84
CA GLN A 134 -17.24 -5.06 -6.68
C GLN A 134 -17.10 -4.55 -5.24
N GLY A 135 -15.97 -4.91 -4.61
CA GLY A 135 -15.58 -4.37 -3.32
C GLY A 135 -15.07 -2.93 -3.41
N ARG A 136 -14.93 -2.28 -2.26
CA ARG A 136 -14.39 -0.94 -2.12
C ARG A 136 -12.91 -0.84 -2.48
N TRP A 137 -12.12 -1.83 -2.07
CA TRP A 137 -10.68 -1.84 -2.28
C TRP A 137 -10.33 -2.93 -3.30
N VAL A 138 -10.16 -2.51 -4.55
CA VAL A 138 -9.79 -3.39 -5.68
C VAL A 138 -8.32 -3.22 -6.01
N PHE A 139 -7.58 -4.31 -6.14
CA PHE A 139 -6.19 -4.27 -6.60
C PHE A 139 -6.09 -4.87 -7.99
N ASP A 140 -5.18 -4.33 -8.80
CA ASP A 140 -4.79 -4.94 -10.06
C ASP A 140 -3.75 -6.03 -9.75
N PRO A 141 -3.94 -7.30 -10.18
CA PRO A 141 -2.93 -8.34 -10.05
C PRO A 141 -1.54 -7.89 -10.54
N ALA A 142 -1.48 -7.05 -11.58
CA ALA A 142 -0.24 -6.53 -12.15
C ALA A 142 0.63 -5.80 -11.10
N LEU A 143 0.02 -5.18 -10.09
CA LEU A 143 0.72 -4.50 -8.99
C LEU A 143 1.67 -5.46 -8.25
N PHE A 144 1.33 -6.75 -8.18
CA PHE A 144 2.02 -7.75 -7.38
C PHE A 144 2.84 -8.74 -8.22
N THR A 145 2.91 -8.54 -9.54
CA THR A 145 3.65 -9.45 -10.41
C THR A 145 5.16 -9.37 -10.18
N PRO A 146 5.92 -10.46 -10.40
CA PRO A 146 7.38 -10.49 -10.21
C PRO A 146 8.16 -9.47 -11.06
N ILE A 147 7.54 -8.92 -12.11
CA ILE A 147 8.13 -7.85 -12.92
C ILE A 147 8.25 -6.57 -12.10
N THR A 148 7.29 -6.27 -11.22
CA THR A 148 7.38 -5.09 -10.32
C THR A 148 8.58 -5.19 -9.37
N LEU A 149 9.00 -6.41 -9.01
CA LEU A 149 10.22 -6.67 -8.22
C LEU A 149 11.49 -6.51 -9.06
N LYS A 150 11.56 -7.16 -10.23
CA LYS A 150 12.74 -7.08 -11.12
C LYS A 150 12.94 -5.69 -11.73
N ALA A 151 11.87 -4.97 -12.07
CA ALA A 151 11.94 -3.63 -12.63
C ALA A 151 12.45 -2.62 -11.60
N VAL A 152 12.02 -2.73 -10.34
CA VAL A 152 12.50 -1.87 -9.25
C VAL A 152 13.96 -2.15 -8.90
N GLN A 153 14.37 -3.43 -8.87
CA GLN A 153 15.78 -3.81 -8.70
C GLN A 153 16.66 -3.25 -9.83
N ALA A 154 16.21 -3.37 -11.09
CA ALA A 154 16.95 -2.88 -12.25
C ALA A 154 17.04 -1.34 -12.35
N GLU A 155 16.10 -0.58 -11.78
CA GLU A 155 16.20 0.88 -11.71
C GLU A 155 17.17 1.35 -10.62
N ARG A 156 17.19 0.67 -9.47
CA ARG A 156 18.14 0.99 -8.39
C ARG A 156 19.58 0.67 -8.74
N GLU A 157 19.83 -0.46 -9.39
CA GLU A 157 21.17 -0.78 -9.89
C GLU A 157 21.69 0.29 -10.87
N LYS A 158 20.79 0.96 -11.62
CA LYS A 158 21.15 2.09 -12.48
C LYS A 158 21.42 3.36 -11.66
N GLU A 159 20.59 3.68 -10.67
CA GLU A 159 20.78 4.82 -9.78
C GLU A 159 22.09 4.71 -8.96
N ASP A 160 22.44 3.52 -8.47
CA ASP A 160 23.67 3.26 -7.71
C ASP A 160 24.92 3.31 -8.62
N MET A 161 24.78 2.94 -9.89
CA MET A 161 25.85 3.07 -10.91
C MET A 161 26.02 4.52 -11.38
N GLU A 162 24.94 5.30 -11.46
CA GLU A 162 24.98 6.73 -11.82
C GLU A 162 25.37 7.64 -10.64
N GLY A 163 25.08 7.24 -9.39
CA GLY A 163 25.46 7.94 -8.16
C GLY A 163 26.96 7.84 -7.81
N ALA A 164 27.72 6.99 -8.50
CA ALA A 164 29.17 6.82 -8.32
C ALA A 164 30.03 7.72 -9.23
N ALA A 165 29.42 8.54 -10.11
CA ALA A 165 30.15 9.45 -10.99
C ALA A 165 30.19 10.88 -10.41
N PRO A 166 31.37 11.53 -10.27
CA PRO A 166 31.41 12.91 -9.82
C PRO A 166 30.99 13.84 -10.96
N GLY A 167 29.88 14.53 -10.72
CA GLY A 167 29.48 15.82 -11.30
C GLY A 167 29.60 16.00 -12.81
N GLN A 168 28.47 15.90 -13.53
CA GLN A 168 28.26 16.69 -14.74
C GLN A 168 26.80 17.17 -14.82
N ASP A 169 26.65 18.50 -14.74
CA ASP A 169 25.41 19.21 -15.06
C ASP A 169 24.98 18.90 -16.50
N THR A 170 23.79 18.32 -16.68
CA THR A 170 23.00 18.55 -17.90
C THR A 170 21.50 18.64 -17.59
N PRO A 171 20.78 19.60 -18.19
CA PRO A 171 19.36 19.80 -17.96
C PRO A 171 18.56 18.91 -18.92
N PHE A 172 17.78 17.96 -18.39
CA PHE A 172 16.90 17.13 -19.23
C PHE A 172 15.41 17.33 -18.92
N ASP A 173 14.83 18.11 -19.83
CA ASP A 173 13.51 18.07 -20.45
C ASP A 173 12.50 17.01 -19.95
N ARG A 174 11.40 17.49 -19.38
CA ARG A 174 10.21 16.71 -19.00
C ARG A 174 9.27 16.58 -20.19
N THR A 175 9.51 15.60 -21.05
CA THR A 175 8.51 15.27 -22.08
C THR A 175 8.45 13.78 -22.38
N ILE A 176 7.97 12.94 -21.45
CA ILE A 176 7.26 11.69 -21.81
C ILE A 176 6.14 11.44 -20.78
N LEU A 177 4.94 11.90 -21.10
CA LEU A 177 3.70 11.46 -20.46
C LEU A 177 2.57 11.64 -21.48
N SER A 178 2.40 10.67 -22.38
CA SER A 178 1.11 10.38 -23.02
C SER A 178 1.16 9.07 -23.78
N ASP A 179 0.05 8.33 -23.69
CA ASP A 179 -0.41 7.26 -24.56
C ASP A 179 0.19 5.85 -24.42
N ASN A 180 -0.57 4.97 -23.73
CA ASN A 180 -1.31 3.97 -24.51
C ASN A 180 -2.46 3.28 -23.75
N ALA A 181 -3.68 3.62 -24.22
CA ALA A 181 -4.72 2.72 -24.68
C ALA A 181 -5.12 1.48 -23.84
N ARG A 182 -6.33 1.61 -23.29
CA ARG A 182 -7.34 0.55 -23.14
C ARG A 182 -7.28 -0.49 -24.27
N ARG A 183 -6.94 -1.75 -23.95
CA ARG A 183 -7.41 -2.94 -24.69
C ARG A 183 -7.64 -4.08 -23.72
N GLY A 184 -8.90 -4.48 -23.56
CA GLY A 184 -9.25 -5.71 -22.87
C GLY A 184 -8.88 -6.94 -23.72
N ARG A 185 -8.44 -8.02 -23.05
CA ARG A 185 -8.50 -9.43 -23.48
C ARG A 185 -8.07 -10.35 -22.31
N PRO A 186 -8.40 -11.66 -22.37
CA PRO A 186 -8.90 -12.45 -21.24
C PRO A 186 -7.84 -13.11 -20.36
N THR A 187 -8.33 -13.64 -19.24
CA THR A 187 -7.65 -14.28 -18.09
C THR A 187 -6.61 -15.34 -18.47
N LEU A 188 -5.32 -14.94 -18.45
CA LEU A 188 -4.14 -15.80 -18.60
C LEU A 188 -3.53 -16.25 -17.25
N TRP A 189 -4.16 -15.92 -16.12
CA TRP A 189 -3.57 -16.12 -14.79
C TRP A 189 -3.64 -17.57 -14.29
N ARG A 190 -4.62 -18.37 -14.74
CA ARG A 190 -4.72 -19.80 -14.36
C ARG A 190 -3.63 -20.69 -14.95
N GLU A 191 -3.03 -20.31 -16.08
CA GLU A 191 -1.98 -21.12 -16.72
C GLU A 191 -0.58 -20.83 -16.15
N LEU A 192 -0.35 -19.63 -15.59
CA LEU A 192 0.96 -19.21 -15.07
C LEU A 192 1.25 -19.71 -13.64
N LEU A 193 0.23 -20.05 -12.86
CA LEU A 193 0.39 -20.47 -11.46
C LEU A 193 0.19 -21.98 -11.22
N GLY A 194 -0.18 -22.74 -12.25
CA GLY A 194 -0.32 -24.20 -12.19
C GLY A 194 0.91 -24.97 -11.64
N PRO A 195 2.16 -24.55 -11.89
CA PRO A 195 3.32 -25.30 -11.39
C PRO A 195 3.74 -24.96 -9.95
N ILE A 196 3.16 -23.95 -9.30
CA ILE A 196 3.59 -23.48 -7.97
C ILE A 196 2.70 -24.03 -6.84
N LEU A 197 1.55 -24.62 -7.18
CA LEU A 197 0.62 -25.24 -6.22
C LEU A 197 0.50 -26.77 -6.39
N GLY A 198 1.50 -27.41 -7.00
CA GLY A 198 1.67 -28.86 -7.06
C GLY A 198 2.61 -29.37 -5.98
#